data_AF-H1HI68-F1
#
_entry.id   AF-H1HI68-F1
#
_cell.length_a   1.000
_cell.length_b   1.000
_cell.length_c   1.000
_cell.angle_alpha   90.00
_cell.angle_beta   90.00
_cell.angle_gamma   90.00
#
_symmetry.space_group_name_H-M   'P 1'
#
loop_
_entity.id
_entity.type
_entity.pdbx_description
1 polymer ?
#
loop_
_entity_poly.entity_id
_entity_poly.type
_entity_poly.pdbx_seq_one_letter_code
_entity_poly.pdbx_strand_id
1 'polypeptide(L)' 'MEGLKELMKDLGVFTFEELKTYIEAPEHQDEEIVKQLKETFEVFKETEK' A
#
# COMPACT_ATOMS: atom_id res chain seq x y z
N MET A 1 12.22 -3.56 -5.72
CA MET A 1 11.62 -2.34 -5.14
C MET A 1 11.10 -1.34 -6.19
N GLU A 2 11.26 -1.56 -7.50
CA GLU A 2 10.69 -0.64 -8.51
C GLU A 2 9.16 -0.74 -8.64
N GLY A 3 8.60 -1.95 -8.59
CA GLY A 3 7.14 -2.14 -8.71
C GLY A 3 6.32 -1.36 -7.67
N LEU A 4 6.78 -1.29 -6.41
CA LEU A 4 6.10 -0.48 -5.38
C LEU A 4 6.17 1.02 -5.69
N LYS A 5 7.28 1.50 -6.26
CA LYS A 5 7.44 2.91 -6.64
C LYS A 5 6.55 3.30 -7.81
N GLU A 6 6.37 2.42 -8.79
CA GLU A 6 5.43 2.64 -9.89
C GLU A 6 3.98 2.62 -9.41
N LEU A 7 3.64 1.64 -8.56
CA LEU A 7 2.36 1.57 -7.84
C LEU A 7 2.05 2.87 -7.09
N MET A 8 3.00 3.36 -6.29
CA MET A 8 2.85 4.61 -5.56
C MET A 8 2.58 5.79 -6.50
N LYS A 9 3.29 5.86 -7.63
CA LYS A 9 3.10 6.91 -8.63
C LYS A 9 1.75 6.83 -9.34
N ASP A 10 1.26 5.64 -9.67
CA ASP A 10 -0.07 5.41 -10.27
C ASP A 10 -1.20 5.74 -9.29
N LEU A 11 -1.01 5.45 -8.01
CA LEU A 11 -1.92 5.81 -6.93
C LEU A 11 -1.83 7.30 -6.52
N GLY A 12 -0.87 8.04 -7.09
CA GLY A 12 -0.67 9.46 -6.81
C GLY A 12 -0.06 9.75 -5.43
N VAL A 13 0.55 8.75 -4.78
CA VAL A 13 1.18 8.87 -3.46
C VAL A 13 2.70 8.81 -3.59
N PHE A 14 3.41 9.64 -2.83
CA PHE A 14 4.87 9.75 -2.95
C PHE A 14 5.60 9.25 -1.70
N THR A 15 4.87 9.12 -0.59
CA THR A 15 5.38 8.68 0.70
C THR A 15 4.63 7.47 1.23
N PHE A 16 5.27 6.75 2.15
CA PHE A 16 4.67 5.57 2.78
C PHE A 16 3.48 5.94 3.67
N GLU A 17 3.49 7.12 4.30
CA GLU A 17 2.36 7.64 5.07
C GLU A 17 1.16 7.96 4.17
N GLU A 18 1.38 8.55 3.01
CA GLU A 18 0.30 8.79 2.03
C GLU A 18 -0.26 7.48 1.50
N LEU A 19 0.61 6.52 1.14
CA LEU A 19 0.18 5.19 0.71
C LEU A 19 -0.63 4.50 1.82
N LYS A 20 -0.19 4.59 3.07
CA LYS A 20 -0.93 4.04 4.21
C LYS A 20 -2.28 4.74 4.39
N THR A 21 -2.32 6.07 4.28
CA THR A 21 -3.56 6.85 4.37
C THR A 21 -4.53 6.46 3.26
N TYR A 22 -4.04 6.26 2.04
CA TYR A 22 -4.80 5.77 0.90
C TYR A 22 -5.35 4.36 1.16
N ILE A 23 -4.51 3.45 1.66
CA ILE A 23 -4.89 2.07 2.04
C ILE A 23 -5.85 2.04 3.24
N GLU A 24 -5.84 3.02 4.13
CA GLU A 24 -6.73 3.10 5.31
C GLU A 24 -8.03 3.86 5.00
N ALA A 25 -8.10 4.57 3.86
CA ALA A 25 -9.29 5.28 3.47
C ALA A 25 -10.44 4.27 3.17
N PRO A 26 -11.65 4.50 3.70
CA PRO A 26 -12.80 3.62 3.48
C PRO A 26 -13.20 3.56 2.00
N GLU A 27 -12.96 4.62 1.24
CA GLU A 27 -13.30 4.75 -0.19
C GLU A 27 -12.48 3.81 -1.08
N HIS A 28 -11.27 3.43 -0.65
CA HIS A 28 -10.35 2.60 -1.43
C HIS A 28 -10.26 1.14 -0.91
N GLN A 29 -11.00 0.77 0.17
CA GLN A 29 -10.92 -0.57 0.78
C GLN A 29 -11.34 -1.71 -0.18
N ASP A 30 -12.21 -1.42 -1.13
CA ASP A 30 -12.70 -2.42 -2.07
C ASP A 30 -11.73 -2.69 -3.22
N GLU A 31 -10.78 -1.78 -3.46
CA GLU A 31 -9.79 -1.90 -4.53
C GLU A 31 -8.86 -3.09 -4.30
N GLU A 32 -8.65 -3.90 -5.35
CA GLU A 32 -7.75 -5.06 -5.27
C GLU A 32 -6.32 -4.66 -4.90
N ILE A 33 -5.88 -3.49 -5.35
CA ILE A 33 -4.56 -2.94 -5.08
C ILE A 33 -4.36 -2.63 -3.60
N VAL A 34 -5.39 -2.12 -2.92
CA VAL A 34 -5.38 -1.82 -1.48
C VAL A 34 -5.32 -3.11 -0.68
N LYS A 35 -6.05 -4.15 -1.09
CA LYS A 35 -6.00 -5.48 -0.47
C LYS A 35 -4.61 -6.11 -0.59
N GLN A 36 -4.03 -6.11 -1.79
CA GLN A 36 -2.68 -6.63 -2.04
C GLN A 36 -1.61 -5.87 -1.27
N LEU A 37 -1.71 -4.53 -1.21
CA LEU A 37 -0.81 -3.72 -0.42
C LEU A 37 -0.93 -4.13 1.04
N LYS A 38 -2.14 -4.13 1.62
CA LYS A 38 -2.38 -4.48 3.03
C LYS A 38 -1.80 -5.85 3.40
N GLU A 39 -2.00 -6.87 2.57
CA GLU A 39 -1.38 -8.19 2.74
C GLU A 39 0.16 -8.11 2.70
N THR A 40 0.72 -7.38 1.73
CA THR A 40 2.17 -7.18 1.63
C THR A 40 2.74 -6.49 2.86
N PHE A 41 2.05 -5.47 3.39
CA PHE A 41 2.42 -4.77 4.62
C PHE A 41 2.36 -5.68 5.85
N GLU A 42 1.36 -6.55 5.97
CA GLU A 42 1.25 -7.54 7.05
C GLU A 42 2.39 -8.55 6.99
N VAL A 43 2.71 -9.09 5.80
CA VAL A 43 3.84 -10.00 5.61
C VAL A 43 5.16 -9.32 5.97
N PHE A 44 5.40 -8.09 5.50
CA PHE A 44 6.60 -7.33 5.86
C PHE A 44 6.74 -7.15 7.38
N LYS A 45 5.64 -6.84 8.07
CA LYS A 45 5.62 -6.68 9.53
C LYS A 45 5.89 -7.97 10.29
N GLU A 46 5.46 -9.12 9.76
CA GLU A 46 5.80 -10.44 10.33
C GLU A 46 7.26 -10.83 10.08
N THR A 47 7.86 -10.38 8.97
CA THR A 47 9.22 -10.80 8.60
C THR A 47 10.32 -10.03 9.35
N GLU A 48 10.00 -8.88 9.96
CA GLU A 48 10.92 -8.14 10.84
C GLU A 48 10.89 -8.57 12.33
N LYS A 49 10.26 -9.72 12.64
CA LYS A 49 10.10 -10.22 14.01
C LYS A 49 11.14 -11.26 14.42
#